data_AF-A0A1M5U5W1-F1
#
_entry.id   AF-A0A1M5U5W1-F1
#
_cell.length_a   1.000
_cell.length_b   1.000
_cell.length_c   1.000
_cell.angle_alpha   90.00
_cell.angle_beta   90.00
_cell.angle_gamma   90.00
#
_symmetry.space_group_name_H-M   'P 1'
#
loop_
_entity.id
_entity.type
_entity.pdbx_description
1 polymer ?
#
loop_
_entity_poly.entity_id
_entity_poly.type
_entity_poly.pdbx_seq_one_letter_code
_entity_poly.pdbx_strand_id
1 'polypeptide(L)'
;MATKEFFNISEISKTNPLFSKIRVTIETAFYRNNVELVTTPREAYKLAKNSMGTITTDWEVYKPELLGLDQGTKVLLFNDGAVTGRYAAGRRIIGTPGIDENSFAEIIREAVYKSRYKKMYHAVSFTGLSKEFIVKNHILIPEGHENLLYNWLLNFQYPSIEYEKMYKESSQLNEGDIYIFSDPDWYHPDYPLGLAIFDPEHNCGAILGMRYFGEFKKGTLTLGWSIANRNNYVSCHGGLKKFEKNNTYFVAAFFGLSGSGKSTLTHAKHGGKYKITVLHDDAFIISLKDLSSIALEPSYFDKTADYPSDSLDNKYLLTIQNCGATKDSNGKIVPIMEDIRNGNGRAIKSRLWSPNRVDKIDEPINAVFWLMKDPVLPPILKVEDPILASTLGATLTTKRTSAEKLDSNVDPNALVFEPYANPFRTYPLSDDFNKFKELFQKDVMCYILNTGYFLNKKVPKELTISLVEKVIEKKIEWVQWFKNLSYAKIDGFIPPKDEKYTHLLKESLLKRLKFIVLKKSENGGRDKLPNEAEISLQNLIESMNI
;
A
#
# COMPACT_ATOMS: atom_id res chain seq x y z
N MET A 1 8.17 6.27 -24.02
CA MET A 1 8.47 5.20 -23.06
C MET A 1 8.96 5.84 -21.78
N ALA A 2 8.23 5.62 -20.69
CA ALA A 2 8.46 6.30 -19.43
C ALA A 2 9.77 5.91 -18.75
N THR A 3 10.17 4.65 -18.83
CA THR A 3 11.38 4.14 -18.15
C THR A 3 12.37 3.57 -19.15
N LYS A 4 13.65 3.56 -18.78
CA LYS A 4 14.75 3.06 -19.62
C LYS A 4 14.95 1.56 -19.42
N GLU A 5 14.78 0.82 -20.52
CA GLU A 5 15.15 -0.60 -20.66
C GLU A 5 16.46 -0.76 -21.45
N PHE A 6 16.60 0.03 -22.53
CA PHE A 6 17.71 -0.05 -23.47
C PHE A 6 18.69 1.09 -23.27
N PHE A 7 19.97 0.78 -23.42
CA PHE A 7 21.08 1.71 -23.24
C PHE A 7 21.98 1.71 -24.48
N ASN A 8 22.49 2.87 -24.86
CA ASN A 8 23.58 2.93 -25.82
C ASN A 8 24.86 2.37 -25.19
N ILE A 9 25.73 1.74 -25.97
CA ILE A 9 26.99 1.14 -25.46
C ILE A 9 27.82 2.15 -24.66
N SER A 10 27.84 3.42 -25.07
CA SER A 10 28.53 4.50 -24.35
C SER A 10 27.94 4.83 -22.97
N GLU A 11 26.67 4.49 -22.72
CA GLU A 11 25.99 4.65 -21.44
C GLU A 11 26.18 3.41 -20.54
N ILE A 12 26.71 2.30 -21.06
CA ILE A 12 26.97 1.07 -20.30
C ILE A 12 28.34 1.18 -19.62
N SER A 13 28.35 1.83 -18.46
CA SER A 13 29.56 1.98 -17.66
C SER A 13 29.24 2.19 -16.18
N LYS A 14 30.28 2.15 -15.33
CA LYS A 14 30.18 2.40 -13.89
C LYS A 14 29.66 3.80 -13.51
N THR A 15 29.61 4.75 -14.46
CA THR A 15 29.15 6.13 -14.19
C THR A 15 27.65 6.30 -14.44
N ASN A 16 26.98 5.31 -15.04
CA ASN A 16 25.54 5.37 -15.23
C ASN A 16 24.84 5.08 -13.89
N PRO A 17 24.01 6.03 -13.40
CA PRO A 17 23.38 5.92 -12.08
C PRO A 17 22.33 4.82 -11.97
N LEU A 18 21.96 4.17 -13.09
CA LEU A 18 21.03 3.04 -13.07
C LEU A 18 21.71 1.69 -12.83
N PHE A 19 23.05 1.63 -12.85
CA PHE A 19 23.79 0.39 -12.59
C PHE A 19 24.40 0.36 -11.19
N SER A 20 23.96 -0.60 -10.39
CA SER A 20 24.62 -1.05 -9.16
C SER A 20 25.08 -2.51 -9.27
N LYS A 21 25.92 -2.95 -8.34
CA LYS A 21 26.31 -4.37 -8.25
C LYS A 21 25.09 -5.29 -8.10
N ILE A 22 24.11 -4.87 -7.30
CA ILE A 22 22.87 -5.62 -7.06
C ILE A 22 22.02 -5.62 -8.33
N ARG A 23 21.79 -4.45 -8.94
CA ARG A 23 21.02 -4.32 -10.17
C ARG A 23 21.57 -5.17 -11.29
N VAL A 24 22.87 -5.06 -11.57
CA VAL A 24 23.53 -5.83 -12.65
C VAL A 24 23.44 -7.33 -12.39
N THR A 25 23.60 -7.78 -11.13
CA THR A 25 23.47 -9.19 -10.76
C THR A 25 22.06 -9.72 -11.05
N ILE A 26 21.03 -8.97 -10.64
CA ILE A 26 19.62 -9.34 -10.82
C ILE A 26 19.26 -9.33 -12.31
N GLU A 27 19.53 -8.23 -13.01
CA GLU A 27 19.14 -8.04 -14.41
C GLU A 27 19.79 -9.10 -15.32
N THR A 28 21.06 -9.46 -15.06
CA THR A 28 21.75 -10.53 -15.80
C THR A 28 20.99 -11.86 -15.76
N ALA A 29 20.26 -12.15 -14.67
CA ALA A 29 19.52 -13.40 -14.54
C ALA A 29 18.36 -13.52 -15.54
N PHE A 30 17.82 -12.41 -16.02
CA PHE A 30 16.70 -12.38 -16.98
C PHE A 30 17.12 -12.83 -18.39
N TYR A 31 18.41 -12.73 -18.72
CA TYR A 31 18.94 -13.07 -20.05
C TYR A 31 19.42 -14.53 -20.19
N ARG A 32 19.15 -15.38 -19.20
CA ARG A 32 19.65 -16.76 -19.21
C ARG A 32 18.84 -17.67 -20.12
N ASN A 33 19.47 -18.75 -20.60
CA ASN A 33 18.85 -19.73 -21.48
C ASN A 33 17.84 -20.68 -20.79
N ASN A 34 17.67 -20.58 -19.47
CA ASN A 34 16.66 -21.28 -18.68
C ASN A 34 15.46 -20.38 -18.32
N VAL A 35 15.36 -19.18 -18.91
CA VAL A 35 14.27 -18.22 -18.70
C VAL A 35 13.26 -18.32 -19.84
N GLU A 36 11.98 -18.44 -19.48
CA GLU A 36 10.83 -18.43 -20.40
C GLU A 36 9.98 -17.19 -20.13
N LEU A 37 9.63 -16.46 -21.18
CA LEU A 37 8.82 -15.26 -21.10
C LEU A 37 7.32 -15.63 -20.99
N VAL A 38 6.64 -15.11 -19.99
CA VAL A 38 5.20 -15.29 -19.74
C VAL A 38 4.56 -13.91 -19.53
N THR A 39 3.97 -13.34 -20.57
CA THR A 39 3.51 -11.92 -20.57
C THR A 39 2.01 -11.76 -20.49
N THR A 40 1.24 -12.85 -20.55
CA THR A 40 -0.23 -12.77 -20.56
C THR A 40 -0.85 -13.47 -19.34
N PRO A 41 -1.93 -12.90 -18.76
CA PRO A 41 -2.68 -13.58 -17.70
C PRO A 41 -3.20 -14.95 -18.14
N ARG A 42 -3.56 -15.12 -19.42
CA ARG A 42 -4.01 -16.39 -19.99
C ARG A 42 -2.96 -17.50 -19.89
N GLU A 43 -1.73 -17.21 -20.25
CA GLU A 43 -0.63 -18.16 -20.20
C GLU A 43 -0.27 -18.49 -18.74
N ALA A 44 -0.14 -17.45 -17.90
CA ALA A 44 0.10 -17.62 -16.48
C ALA A 44 -1.01 -18.43 -15.78
N TYR A 45 -2.28 -18.26 -16.18
CA TYR A 45 -3.39 -19.06 -15.68
C TYR A 45 -3.23 -20.54 -16.02
N LYS A 46 -2.84 -20.88 -17.26
CA LYS A 46 -2.64 -22.28 -17.68
C LYS A 46 -1.51 -22.93 -16.88
N LEU A 47 -0.42 -22.20 -16.67
CA LEU A 47 0.69 -22.61 -15.81
C LEU A 47 0.22 -22.81 -14.36
N ALA A 48 -0.45 -21.82 -13.76
CA ALA A 48 -0.93 -21.89 -12.37
C ALA A 48 -1.96 -23.00 -12.16
N LYS A 49 -2.89 -23.20 -13.09
CA LYS A 49 -3.90 -24.27 -13.03
C LYS A 49 -3.26 -25.66 -13.02
N ASN A 50 -2.15 -25.83 -13.75
CA ASN A 50 -1.45 -27.11 -13.86
C ASN A 50 -0.33 -27.28 -12.82
N SER A 51 -0.05 -26.24 -12.01
CA SER A 51 0.91 -26.33 -10.91
C SER A 51 0.45 -27.33 -9.85
N MET A 52 1.41 -28.05 -9.27
CA MET A 52 1.14 -28.99 -8.19
C MET A 52 0.50 -28.27 -6.99
N GLY A 53 -0.55 -28.86 -6.43
CA GLY A 53 -1.27 -28.30 -5.27
C GLY A 53 -2.32 -27.23 -5.60
N THR A 54 -2.42 -26.76 -6.85
CA THR A 54 -3.50 -25.83 -7.22
C THR A 54 -4.85 -26.52 -7.21
N ILE A 55 -5.84 -25.88 -6.57
CA ILE A 55 -7.23 -26.30 -6.61
C ILE A 55 -7.95 -25.42 -7.65
N THR A 56 -8.49 -26.05 -8.68
CA THR A 56 -9.47 -25.41 -9.57
C THR A 56 -10.83 -25.49 -8.91
N THR A 57 -11.38 -24.34 -8.51
CA THR A 57 -12.72 -24.28 -7.90
C THR A 57 -13.81 -24.29 -8.98
N ASP A 58 -15.06 -24.48 -8.58
CA ASP A 58 -16.21 -24.35 -9.48
C ASP A 58 -16.69 -22.90 -9.65
N TRP A 59 -16.11 -21.94 -8.92
CA TRP A 59 -16.36 -20.51 -9.12
C TRP A 59 -15.72 -20.02 -10.43
N GLU A 60 -16.48 -19.23 -11.18
CA GLU A 60 -16.02 -18.66 -12.45
C GLU A 60 -15.51 -17.23 -12.26
N VAL A 61 -14.45 -16.89 -12.99
CA VAL A 61 -14.02 -15.51 -13.11
C VAL A 61 -15.06 -14.75 -13.91
N TYR A 62 -15.57 -13.65 -13.37
CA TYR A 62 -16.55 -12.81 -14.06
C TYR A 62 -15.90 -11.95 -15.16
N LYS A 63 -16.39 -12.08 -16.41
CA LYS A 63 -15.87 -11.39 -17.61
C LYS A 63 -14.35 -11.54 -17.82
N PRO A 64 -13.84 -12.78 -17.91
CA PRO A 64 -12.41 -13.05 -17.97
C PRO A 64 -11.73 -12.38 -19.18
N GLU A 65 -12.43 -12.22 -20.29
CA GLU A 65 -11.93 -11.58 -21.51
C GLU A 65 -11.48 -10.13 -21.29
N LEU A 66 -12.17 -9.38 -20.42
CA LEU A 66 -11.78 -8.01 -20.05
C LEU A 66 -10.50 -7.96 -19.20
N LEU A 67 -10.06 -9.10 -18.71
CA LEU A 67 -8.90 -9.26 -17.83
C LEU A 67 -7.76 -10.00 -18.54
N GLY A 68 -7.87 -10.26 -19.84
CA GLY A 68 -6.87 -11.01 -20.61
C GLY A 68 -6.89 -12.51 -20.36
N LEU A 69 -8.00 -13.06 -19.86
CA LEU A 69 -8.19 -14.48 -19.55
C LEU A 69 -9.13 -15.16 -20.58
N ASP A 70 -9.17 -16.50 -20.56
CA ASP A 70 -10.03 -17.31 -21.43
C ASP A 70 -11.48 -17.35 -20.88
N GLN A 71 -12.47 -17.51 -21.77
CA GLN A 71 -13.84 -17.77 -21.34
C GLN A 71 -13.90 -19.09 -20.55
N GLY A 72 -14.67 -19.12 -19.47
CA GLY A 72 -14.78 -20.29 -18.59
C GLY A 72 -13.61 -20.48 -17.63
N THR A 73 -12.68 -19.51 -17.55
CA THR A 73 -11.65 -19.46 -16.50
C THR A 73 -12.30 -19.58 -15.12
N LYS A 74 -11.81 -20.54 -14.34
CA LYS A 74 -12.22 -20.78 -12.95
C LYS A 74 -11.31 -20.05 -11.99
N VAL A 75 -11.84 -19.65 -10.84
CA VAL A 75 -11.05 -19.09 -9.73
C VAL A 75 -10.14 -20.19 -9.18
N LEU A 76 -8.84 -19.92 -9.15
CA LEU A 76 -7.86 -20.84 -8.55
C LEU A 76 -7.74 -20.58 -7.06
N LEU A 77 -7.55 -21.64 -6.30
CA LEU A 77 -7.22 -21.59 -4.88
C LEU A 77 -5.86 -22.27 -4.67
N PHE A 78 -4.93 -21.54 -4.07
CA PHE A 78 -3.61 -22.08 -3.72
C PHE A 78 -3.28 -21.76 -2.26
N ASN A 79 -2.58 -22.67 -1.62
CA ASN A 79 -2.35 -22.62 -0.18
C ASN A 79 -0.87 -22.71 0.13
N ASP A 80 -0.37 -21.68 0.79
CA ASP A 80 1.02 -21.65 1.27
C ASP A 80 1.19 -22.54 2.51
N GLY A 81 2.45 -22.72 2.90
CA GLY A 81 2.84 -23.38 4.14
C GLY A 81 2.61 -22.51 5.39
N ALA A 82 3.46 -22.69 6.41
CA ALA A 82 3.29 -22.05 7.71
C ALA A 82 3.39 -20.50 7.70
N VAL A 83 4.00 -19.91 6.66
CA VAL A 83 4.13 -18.47 6.52
C VAL A 83 2.96 -17.94 5.68
N THR A 84 1.93 -17.44 6.36
CA THR A 84 0.68 -16.95 5.73
C THR A 84 0.60 -15.42 5.65
N GLY A 85 1.69 -14.72 5.93
CA GLY A 85 1.73 -13.25 6.00
C GLY A 85 3.11 -12.68 5.74
N ARG A 86 3.19 -11.35 5.74
CA ARG A 86 4.43 -10.63 5.49
C ARG A 86 5.43 -10.75 6.65
N TYR A 87 6.72 -10.67 6.34
CA TYR A 87 7.81 -10.74 7.32
C TYR A 87 8.66 -9.47 7.33
N ALA A 88 8.19 -8.46 8.07
CA ALA A 88 8.83 -7.14 8.16
C ALA A 88 10.29 -7.21 8.64
N ALA A 89 10.60 -8.11 9.58
CA ALA A 89 11.96 -8.25 10.11
C ALA A 89 12.96 -8.83 9.09
N GLY A 90 12.48 -9.48 8.03
CA GLY A 90 13.30 -9.96 6.91
C GLY A 90 13.52 -8.92 5.81
N ARG A 91 13.00 -7.70 5.95
CA ARG A 91 13.15 -6.65 4.94
C ARG A 91 14.48 -5.90 5.11
N ARG A 92 15.21 -5.69 4.02
CA ARG A 92 16.47 -4.93 3.96
C ARG A 92 16.40 -3.92 2.84
N ILE A 93 16.83 -2.69 3.12
CA ILE A 93 16.78 -1.58 2.16
C ILE A 93 18.19 -1.05 2.02
N ILE A 94 18.76 -1.20 0.83
CA ILE A 94 20.11 -0.72 0.51
C ILE A 94 20.16 0.80 0.67
N GLY A 95 21.30 1.31 1.16
CA GLY A 95 21.47 2.71 1.54
C GLY A 95 20.98 3.07 2.95
N THR A 96 20.38 2.12 3.68
CA THR A 96 20.05 2.34 5.10
C THR A 96 21.31 2.24 5.97
N PRO A 97 21.53 3.14 6.94
CA PRO A 97 22.65 3.02 7.88
C PRO A 97 22.67 1.66 8.59
N GLY A 98 23.84 1.02 8.63
CA GLY A 98 24.03 -0.31 9.22
C GLY A 98 23.71 -1.49 8.29
N ILE A 99 23.25 -1.24 7.05
CA ILE A 99 23.09 -2.29 6.03
C ILE A 99 24.37 -2.43 5.23
N ASP A 100 24.98 -3.62 5.28
CA ASP A 100 26.14 -3.96 4.46
C ASP A 100 25.71 -4.39 3.05
N GLU A 101 25.80 -3.46 2.11
CA GLU A 101 25.49 -3.70 0.71
C GLU A 101 26.30 -4.85 0.10
N ASN A 102 27.58 -5.01 0.45
CA ASN A 102 28.42 -6.04 -0.16
C ASN A 102 27.99 -7.44 0.28
N SER A 103 27.64 -7.61 1.56
CA SER A 103 27.10 -8.86 2.10
C SER A 103 25.78 -9.23 1.43
N PHE A 104 24.83 -8.29 1.29
CA PHE A 104 23.56 -8.57 0.61
C PHE A 104 23.74 -8.82 -0.89
N ALA A 105 24.66 -8.11 -1.55
CA ALA A 105 25.01 -8.38 -2.93
C ALA A 105 25.58 -9.80 -3.11
N GLU A 106 26.36 -10.30 -2.15
CA GLU A 106 26.86 -11.68 -2.15
C GLU A 106 25.74 -12.71 -2.01
N ILE A 107 24.82 -12.51 -1.07
CA ILE A 107 23.63 -13.36 -0.90
C ILE A 107 22.83 -13.43 -2.21
N ILE A 108 22.60 -12.28 -2.84
CA ILE A 108 21.86 -12.22 -4.11
C ILE A 108 22.63 -12.94 -5.21
N ARG A 109 23.95 -12.74 -5.34
CA ARG A 109 24.77 -13.47 -6.33
C ARG A 109 24.64 -14.98 -6.17
N GLU A 110 24.70 -15.49 -4.94
CA GLU A 110 24.59 -16.92 -4.69
C GLU A 110 23.18 -17.47 -4.96
N ALA A 111 22.13 -16.75 -4.55
CA ALA A 111 20.75 -17.13 -4.85
C ALA A 111 20.49 -17.16 -6.37
N VAL A 112 20.95 -16.13 -7.06
CA VAL A 112 20.92 -16.02 -8.52
C VAL A 112 21.73 -17.14 -9.16
N TYR A 113 22.91 -17.51 -8.65
CA TYR A 113 23.68 -18.64 -9.18
C TYR A 113 22.93 -19.97 -9.05
N LYS A 114 22.34 -20.25 -7.88
CA LYS A 114 21.60 -21.50 -7.60
C LYS A 114 20.35 -21.68 -8.45
N SER A 115 19.69 -20.58 -8.87
CA SER A 115 18.50 -20.66 -9.71
C SER A 115 18.73 -21.16 -11.14
N ARG A 116 20.00 -21.26 -11.60
CA ARG A 116 20.32 -21.76 -12.96
C ARG A 116 19.85 -23.19 -13.25
N TYR A 117 19.60 -23.97 -12.20
CA TYR A 117 19.12 -25.35 -12.30
C TYR A 117 17.60 -25.45 -12.39
N LYS A 118 16.87 -24.35 -12.23
CA LYS A 118 15.41 -24.29 -12.30
C LYS A 118 15.02 -23.66 -13.64
N LYS A 119 13.91 -24.08 -14.24
CA LYS A 119 13.24 -23.24 -15.23
C LYS A 119 12.73 -21.98 -14.52
N MET A 120 12.93 -20.81 -15.13
CA MET A 120 12.52 -19.52 -14.58
C MET A 120 11.51 -18.87 -15.52
N TYR A 121 10.44 -18.30 -14.98
CA TYR A 121 9.47 -17.51 -15.72
C TYR A 121 9.78 -16.02 -15.55
N HIS A 122 9.91 -15.32 -16.67
CA HIS A 122 9.99 -13.86 -16.72
C HIS A 122 8.61 -13.30 -17.06
N ALA A 123 8.03 -12.52 -16.16
CA ALA A 123 6.82 -11.73 -16.44
C ALA A 123 7.11 -10.24 -16.50
N VAL A 124 6.33 -9.53 -17.32
CA VAL A 124 6.34 -8.08 -17.47
C VAL A 124 4.98 -7.51 -17.07
N SER A 125 4.97 -6.38 -16.37
CA SER A 125 3.76 -5.63 -16.04
C SER A 125 4.05 -4.13 -15.94
N PHE A 126 3.01 -3.35 -15.67
CA PHE A 126 3.09 -1.92 -15.43
C PHE A 126 2.58 -1.55 -14.03
N THR A 127 3.33 -0.67 -13.35
CA THR A 127 2.91 0.04 -12.13
C THR A 127 2.59 1.48 -12.51
N GLY A 128 1.41 1.96 -12.13
CA GLY A 128 0.89 3.25 -12.59
C GLY A 128 0.07 3.09 -13.85
N LEU A 129 -1.15 3.64 -13.82
CA LEU A 129 -2.18 3.38 -14.83
C LEU A 129 -2.50 4.61 -15.71
N SER A 130 -1.53 5.49 -15.89
CA SER A 130 -1.68 6.71 -16.68
C SER A 130 -0.42 7.00 -17.49
N LYS A 131 -0.58 7.61 -18.67
CA LYS A 131 0.54 8.09 -19.49
C LYS A 131 1.44 9.10 -18.76
N GLU A 132 0.95 9.75 -17.71
CA GLU A 132 1.73 10.68 -16.88
C GLU A 132 2.63 9.97 -15.87
N PHE A 133 2.27 8.75 -15.49
CA PHE A 133 3.07 7.90 -14.62
C PHE A 133 2.74 6.43 -14.87
N ILE A 134 3.65 5.74 -15.55
CA ILE A 134 3.59 4.31 -15.84
C ILE A 134 5.02 3.78 -15.86
N VAL A 135 5.30 2.75 -15.07
CA VAL A 135 6.63 2.16 -14.87
C VAL A 135 6.57 0.71 -15.30
N LYS A 136 7.50 0.28 -16.16
CA LYS A 136 7.62 -1.13 -16.55
C LYS A 136 8.30 -1.91 -15.44
N ASN A 137 7.73 -3.07 -15.10
CA ASN A 137 8.25 -3.99 -14.10
C ASN A 137 8.57 -5.34 -14.74
N HIS A 138 9.63 -5.98 -14.24
CA HIS A 138 10.10 -7.29 -14.62
C HIS A 138 10.22 -8.15 -13.36
N ILE A 139 9.71 -9.37 -13.40
CA ILE A 139 9.89 -10.33 -12.31
C ILE A 139 10.35 -11.70 -12.82
N LEU A 140 11.27 -12.32 -12.09
CA LEU A 140 11.65 -13.73 -12.26
C LEU A 140 11.07 -14.58 -11.13
N ILE A 141 10.34 -15.64 -11.50
CA ILE A 141 9.75 -16.61 -10.58
C ILE A 141 10.10 -18.03 -11.08
N PRO A 142 10.59 -18.95 -10.22
CA PRO A 142 10.92 -20.31 -10.64
C PRO A 142 9.67 -21.16 -10.94
N GLU A 143 9.86 -22.19 -11.77
CA GLU A 143 8.90 -23.29 -11.93
C GLU A 143 8.51 -23.92 -10.57
N GLY A 144 7.24 -24.28 -10.44
CA GLY A 144 6.61 -24.72 -9.19
C GLY A 144 5.97 -23.59 -8.36
N HIS A 145 6.13 -22.33 -8.78
CA HIS A 145 5.55 -21.14 -8.13
C HIS A 145 4.65 -20.33 -9.07
N GLU A 146 3.99 -21.00 -10.01
CA GLU A 146 3.18 -20.40 -11.08
C GLU A 146 1.99 -19.60 -10.51
N ASN A 147 1.44 -19.96 -9.36
CA ASN A 147 0.39 -19.18 -8.69
C ASN A 147 0.87 -17.79 -8.28
N LEU A 148 2.14 -17.62 -7.89
CA LEU A 148 2.71 -16.30 -7.60
C LEU A 148 2.85 -15.46 -8.87
N LEU A 149 3.30 -16.07 -9.97
CA LEU A 149 3.39 -15.44 -11.28
C LEU A 149 2.02 -14.96 -11.77
N TYR A 150 1.02 -15.85 -11.69
CA TYR A 150 -0.36 -15.54 -12.04
C TYR A 150 -0.93 -14.42 -11.17
N ASN A 151 -0.78 -14.51 -9.85
CA ASN A 151 -1.24 -13.48 -8.93
C ASN A 151 -0.58 -12.12 -9.20
N TRP A 152 0.72 -12.10 -9.55
CA TRP A 152 1.43 -10.86 -9.88
C TRP A 152 0.91 -10.20 -11.16
N LEU A 153 0.68 -10.99 -12.22
CA LEU A 153 0.10 -10.52 -13.48
C LEU A 153 -1.38 -10.13 -13.38
N LEU A 154 -2.13 -10.70 -12.44
CA LEU A 154 -3.49 -10.24 -12.13
C LEU A 154 -3.49 -8.96 -11.29
N ASN A 155 -2.48 -8.78 -10.44
CA ASN A 155 -2.44 -7.65 -9.53
C ASN A 155 -2.05 -6.36 -10.24
N PHE A 156 -0.99 -6.43 -11.06
CA PHE A 156 -0.45 -5.33 -11.86
C PHE A 156 -0.99 -5.37 -13.29
N GLN A 157 -0.82 -4.28 -14.02
CA GLN A 157 -1.33 -4.19 -15.37
C GLN A 157 -0.39 -4.89 -16.35
N TYR A 158 -0.78 -6.05 -16.86
CA TYR A 158 -0.03 -6.74 -17.90
C TYR A 158 0.04 -5.91 -19.21
N PRO A 159 1.03 -6.16 -20.09
CA PRO A 159 1.23 -5.43 -21.35
C PRO A 159 0.17 -5.78 -22.40
N SER A 160 -1.07 -5.33 -22.19
CA SER A 160 -2.11 -5.36 -23.21
C SER A 160 -1.77 -4.39 -24.35
N ILE A 161 -2.41 -4.56 -25.51
CA ILE A 161 -2.23 -3.65 -26.66
C ILE A 161 -2.45 -2.18 -26.27
N GLU A 162 -3.45 -1.91 -25.43
CA GLU A 162 -3.78 -0.57 -24.93
C GLU A 162 -2.67 -0.01 -24.03
N TYR A 163 -2.19 -0.80 -23.08
CA TYR A 163 -1.18 -0.34 -22.13
C TYR A 163 0.24 -0.27 -22.72
N GLU A 164 0.57 -1.14 -23.68
CA GLU A 164 1.77 -1.01 -24.51
C GLU A 164 1.77 0.30 -25.30
N LYS A 165 0.63 0.68 -25.89
CA LYS A 165 0.47 1.98 -26.55
C LYS A 165 0.62 3.13 -25.57
N MET A 166 -0.06 3.06 -24.42
CA MET A 166 0.04 4.07 -23.37
C MET A 166 1.47 4.25 -22.87
N TYR A 167 2.21 3.15 -22.67
CA TYR A 167 3.61 3.17 -22.25
C TYR A 167 4.53 3.76 -23.32
N LYS A 168 4.28 3.52 -24.61
CA LYS A 168 5.05 4.16 -25.69
C LYS A 168 4.85 5.68 -25.71
N GLU A 169 3.63 6.12 -25.47
CA GLU A 169 3.20 7.53 -25.47
C GLU A 169 3.42 8.26 -24.13
N SER A 170 3.91 7.56 -23.10
CA SER A 170 4.03 8.11 -21.75
C SER A 170 5.18 9.11 -21.59
N SER A 171 5.02 9.97 -20.59
CA SER A 171 6.02 10.92 -20.12
C SER A 171 7.29 10.20 -19.71
N GLN A 172 8.45 10.65 -20.22
CA GLN A 172 9.74 10.11 -19.81
C GLN A 172 10.04 10.46 -18.36
N LEU A 173 10.36 9.43 -17.58
CA LEU A 173 10.96 9.50 -16.27
C LEU A 173 12.47 9.27 -16.44
N ASN A 174 13.31 9.97 -15.68
CA ASN A 174 14.75 9.71 -15.69
C ASN A 174 15.09 8.50 -14.81
N GLU A 175 14.48 7.36 -15.12
CA GLU A 175 14.42 6.16 -14.28
C GLU A 175 14.58 4.91 -15.14
N GLY A 176 15.18 3.87 -14.57
CA GLY A 176 15.20 2.53 -15.18
C GLY A 176 13.95 1.73 -14.82
N ASP A 177 13.67 0.67 -15.59
CA ASP A 177 12.60 -0.29 -15.26
C ASP A 177 12.83 -0.94 -13.88
N ILE A 178 11.77 -1.49 -13.29
CA ILE A 178 11.86 -2.26 -12.04
C ILE A 178 12.24 -3.71 -12.35
N TYR A 179 13.26 -4.25 -11.67
CA TYR A 179 13.65 -5.66 -11.79
C TYR A 179 13.60 -6.38 -10.43
N ILE A 180 12.79 -7.44 -10.35
CA ILE A 180 12.65 -8.24 -9.14
C ILE A 180 13.06 -9.70 -9.42
N PHE A 181 14.07 -10.17 -8.71
CA PHE A 181 14.40 -11.60 -8.66
C PHE A 181 13.66 -12.26 -7.49
N SER A 182 13.19 -13.50 -7.66
CA SER A 182 12.65 -14.27 -6.54
C SER A 182 13.06 -15.73 -6.57
N ASP A 183 13.19 -16.29 -5.37
CA ASP A 183 13.35 -17.73 -5.16
C ASP A 183 12.60 -18.12 -3.87
N PRO A 184 11.33 -18.54 -3.97
CA PRO A 184 10.50 -18.83 -2.79
C PRO A 184 10.92 -20.08 -2.00
N ASP A 185 11.83 -20.90 -2.55
CA ASP A 185 12.41 -22.07 -1.87
C ASP A 185 13.81 -21.81 -1.32
N TRP A 186 14.31 -20.59 -1.48
CA TRP A 186 15.59 -20.20 -0.90
C TRP A 186 15.53 -20.32 0.62
N TYR A 187 16.62 -20.80 1.20
CA TYR A 187 16.80 -20.92 2.63
C TYR A 187 18.20 -20.44 3.01
N HIS A 188 18.30 -19.78 4.15
CA HIS A 188 19.55 -19.38 4.76
C HIS A 188 19.43 -19.46 6.28
N PRO A 189 20.46 -19.97 6.99
CA PRO A 189 20.42 -20.11 8.45
C PRO A 189 20.15 -18.78 9.16
N ASP A 190 20.76 -17.68 8.68
CA ASP A 190 20.55 -16.35 9.27
C ASP A 190 19.18 -15.73 8.92
N TYR A 191 18.50 -16.26 7.90
CA TYR A 191 17.22 -15.75 7.41
C TYR A 191 16.21 -16.90 7.20
N PRO A 192 15.86 -17.65 8.26
CA PRO A 192 15.10 -18.90 8.13
C PRO A 192 13.65 -18.69 7.70
N LEU A 193 13.13 -17.46 7.83
CA LEU A 193 11.78 -17.04 7.41
C LEU A 193 11.78 -16.25 6.09
N GLY A 194 12.92 -16.16 5.42
CA GLY A 194 13.09 -15.43 4.17
C GLY A 194 13.69 -14.04 4.35
N LEU A 195 14.09 -13.45 3.23
CA LEU A 195 14.80 -12.20 3.11
C LEU A 195 14.31 -11.42 1.88
N ALA A 196 13.88 -10.17 2.07
CA ALA A 196 13.46 -9.28 1.01
C ALA A 196 14.41 -8.07 0.95
N ILE A 197 15.22 -7.98 -0.10
CA ILE A 197 16.24 -6.93 -0.28
C ILE A 197 15.75 -5.99 -1.37
N PHE A 198 15.76 -4.69 -1.10
CA PHE A 198 15.38 -3.66 -2.06
C PHE A 198 16.51 -2.64 -2.22
N ASP A 199 16.90 -2.38 -3.47
CA ASP A 199 17.78 -1.29 -3.88
C ASP A 199 16.92 -0.25 -4.62
N PRO A 200 16.31 0.70 -3.88
CA PRO A 200 15.34 1.63 -4.43
C PRO A 200 15.98 2.67 -5.37
N GLU A 201 17.28 2.97 -5.22
CA GLU A 201 17.98 3.93 -6.07
C GLU A 201 18.21 3.38 -7.48
N HIS A 202 18.36 2.05 -7.61
CA HIS A 202 18.58 1.36 -8.89
C HIS A 202 17.39 0.50 -9.33
N ASN A 203 16.21 0.76 -8.75
CA ASN A 203 14.93 0.14 -9.09
C ASN A 203 14.98 -1.40 -9.16
N CYS A 204 15.59 -2.06 -8.17
CA CYS A 204 15.61 -3.51 -8.14
C CYS A 204 15.45 -4.12 -6.75
N GLY A 205 15.16 -5.43 -6.71
CA GLY A 205 15.07 -6.17 -5.46
C GLY A 205 15.10 -7.68 -5.62
N ALA A 206 15.31 -8.37 -4.51
CA ALA A 206 15.30 -9.82 -4.41
C ALA A 206 14.35 -10.27 -3.29
N ILE A 207 13.44 -11.20 -3.58
CA ILE A 207 12.50 -11.80 -2.63
C ILE A 207 12.85 -13.28 -2.47
N LEU A 208 13.47 -13.64 -1.35
CA LEU A 208 14.08 -14.95 -1.13
C LEU A 208 13.40 -15.67 0.03
N GLY A 209 13.01 -16.94 -0.17
CA GLY A 209 12.41 -17.79 0.87
C GLY A 209 11.01 -17.37 1.31
N MET A 210 10.33 -16.51 0.53
CA MET A 210 8.99 -15.99 0.85
C MET A 210 7.99 -16.42 -0.22
N ARG A 211 6.87 -16.99 0.23
CA ARG A 211 5.82 -17.58 -0.64
C ARG A 211 4.49 -16.80 -0.61
N TYR A 212 4.32 -15.91 0.36
CA TYR A 212 3.10 -15.13 0.48
C TYR A 212 3.05 -14.02 -0.58
N PHE A 213 1.98 -13.96 -1.38
CA PHE A 213 1.88 -13.03 -2.51
C PHE A 213 1.98 -11.56 -2.10
N GLY A 214 1.56 -11.23 -0.88
CA GLY A 214 1.63 -9.85 -0.38
C GLY A 214 3.05 -9.27 -0.33
N GLU A 215 4.09 -10.11 -0.29
CA GLU A 215 5.49 -9.64 -0.41
C GLU A 215 5.83 -9.21 -1.84
N PHE A 216 5.37 -9.95 -2.84
CA PHE A 216 5.55 -9.63 -4.26
C PHE A 216 4.80 -8.36 -4.64
N LYS A 217 3.54 -8.25 -4.18
CA LYS A 217 2.71 -7.05 -4.36
C LYS A 217 3.37 -5.82 -3.73
N LYS A 218 3.66 -5.86 -2.42
CA LYS A 218 4.21 -4.68 -1.72
C LYS A 218 5.67 -4.41 -2.09
N GLY A 219 6.46 -5.41 -2.46
CA GLY A 219 7.81 -5.24 -2.98
C GLY A 219 7.84 -4.47 -4.29
N THR A 220 6.94 -4.80 -5.22
CA THR A 220 6.80 -4.06 -6.48
C THR A 220 6.29 -2.64 -6.24
N LEU A 221 5.24 -2.46 -5.43
CA LEU A 221 4.69 -1.14 -5.10
C LEU A 221 5.68 -0.23 -4.37
N THR A 222 6.52 -0.78 -3.50
CA THR A 222 7.59 -0.04 -2.80
C THR A 222 8.53 0.65 -3.78
N LEU A 223 8.98 -0.09 -4.81
CA LEU A 223 9.86 0.46 -5.84
C LEU A 223 9.09 1.48 -6.70
N GLY A 224 7.83 1.21 -7.05
CA GLY A 224 6.97 2.17 -7.74
C GLY A 224 6.76 3.47 -6.97
N TRP A 225 6.54 3.41 -5.66
CA TRP A 225 6.46 4.58 -4.78
C TRP A 225 7.80 5.31 -4.62
N SER A 226 8.93 4.60 -4.71
CA SER A 226 10.26 5.25 -4.70
C SER A 226 10.50 6.07 -5.97
N ILE A 227 10.14 5.50 -7.12
CA ILE A 227 10.17 6.20 -8.41
C ILE A 227 9.23 7.40 -8.38
N ALA A 228 7.98 7.22 -7.93
CA ALA A 228 7.04 8.33 -7.76
C ALA A 228 7.59 9.42 -6.84
N ASN A 229 8.25 9.03 -5.74
CA ASN A 229 8.87 9.95 -4.82
C ASN A 229 9.97 10.80 -5.50
N ARG A 230 10.85 10.19 -6.30
CA ARG A 230 11.89 10.97 -7.02
C ARG A 230 11.34 11.83 -8.16
N ASN A 231 10.11 11.58 -8.61
CA ASN A 231 9.50 12.25 -9.77
C ASN A 231 8.35 13.20 -9.38
N ASN A 232 8.44 13.86 -8.22
CA ASN A 232 7.49 14.89 -7.74
C ASN A 232 6.05 14.42 -7.51
N TYR A 233 5.90 13.17 -7.09
CA TYR A 233 4.63 12.65 -6.58
C TYR A 233 4.69 12.36 -5.08
N VAL A 234 3.55 12.47 -4.41
CA VAL A 234 3.33 12.00 -3.05
C VAL A 234 2.90 10.54 -3.11
N SER A 235 3.64 9.67 -2.42
CA SER A 235 3.40 8.22 -2.42
C SER A 235 2.39 7.85 -1.35
N CYS A 236 1.27 7.26 -1.77
CA CYS A 236 0.10 7.11 -0.91
C CYS A 236 -0.30 5.64 -0.72
N HIS A 237 -0.16 5.15 0.51
CA HIS A 237 -0.77 3.90 0.98
C HIS A 237 -2.10 4.19 1.68
N GLY A 238 -3.10 4.52 0.88
CA GLY A 238 -4.38 5.03 1.33
C GLY A 238 -5.50 4.69 0.35
N GLY A 239 -6.71 5.15 0.65
CA GLY A 239 -7.80 5.14 -0.32
C GLY A 239 -8.14 6.55 -0.80
N LEU A 240 -8.53 6.70 -2.06
CA LEU A 240 -8.92 7.97 -2.63
C LEU A 240 -10.18 7.82 -3.49
N LYS A 241 -11.11 8.74 -3.32
CA LYS A 241 -12.32 8.81 -4.15
C LYS A 241 -12.78 10.24 -4.39
N LYS A 242 -13.50 10.43 -5.48
CA LYS A 242 -14.21 11.66 -5.85
C LYS A 242 -15.70 11.52 -5.57
N PHE A 243 -16.25 12.55 -4.96
CA PHE A 243 -17.67 12.77 -4.73
C PHE A 243 -18.14 13.84 -5.72
N GLU A 244 -19.25 13.61 -6.38
CA GLU A 244 -19.83 14.57 -7.32
C GLU A 244 -21.32 14.81 -7.00
N LYS A 245 -21.72 16.08 -6.92
CA LYS A 245 -23.11 16.51 -6.67
C LYS A 245 -23.32 17.90 -7.27
N ASN A 246 -24.40 18.10 -8.03
CA ASN A 246 -24.76 19.38 -8.65
C ASN A 246 -23.58 20.05 -9.41
N ASN A 247 -22.82 19.29 -10.21
CA ASN A 247 -21.62 19.73 -10.93
C ASN A 247 -20.47 20.25 -10.05
N THR A 248 -20.56 20.08 -8.73
CA THR A 248 -19.44 20.29 -7.81
C THR A 248 -18.81 18.95 -7.47
N TYR A 249 -17.48 18.94 -7.34
CA TYR A 249 -16.73 17.76 -6.93
C TYR A 249 -16.01 17.99 -5.61
N PHE A 250 -15.70 16.89 -4.94
CA PHE A 250 -14.82 16.84 -3.79
C PHE A 250 -13.98 15.57 -3.86
N VAL A 251 -12.66 15.69 -3.92
CA VAL A 251 -11.71 14.59 -3.96
C VAL A 251 -11.07 14.42 -2.58
N ALA A 252 -11.21 13.24 -1.99
CA ALA A 252 -10.73 12.96 -0.64
C ALA A 252 -9.84 11.72 -0.60
N ALA A 253 -8.74 11.82 0.13
CA ALA A 253 -7.88 10.69 0.48
C ALA A 253 -8.01 10.32 1.97
N PHE A 254 -8.00 9.01 2.26
CA PHE A 254 -8.14 8.41 3.57
C PHE A 254 -6.93 7.53 3.87
N PHE A 255 -6.17 7.90 4.89
CA PHE A 255 -4.93 7.20 5.25
C PHE A 255 -5.07 6.57 6.62
N GLY A 256 -4.85 5.27 6.68
CA GLY A 256 -4.95 4.54 7.92
C GLY A 256 -4.51 3.09 7.77
N LEU A 257 -4.09 2.52 8.90
CA LEU A 257 -3.68 1.12 9.00
C LEU A 257 -4.84 0.16 8.73
N SER A 258 -4.53 -1.13 8.53
CA SER A 258 -5.54 -2.18 8.40
C SER A 258 -6.51 -2.13 9.60
N GLY A 259 -7.82 -2.17 9.34
CA GLY A 259 -8.85 -2.10 10.38
C GLY A 259 -9.11 -0.70 10.97
N SER A 260 -8.55 0.37 10.38
CA SER A 260 -8.87 1.77 10.73
C SER A 260 -10.14 2.30 10.03
N GLY A 261 -10.75 1.51 9.14
CA GLY A 261 -11.92 1.95 8.36
C GLY A 261 -11.60 2.58 7.00
N LYS A 262 -10.35 2.50 6.52
CA LYS A 262 -9.94 2.96 5.18
C LYS A 262 -10.85 2.44 4.06
N SER A 263 -10.88 1.13 3.81
CA SER A 263 -11.70 0.54 2.74
C SER A 263 -13.19 0.82 2.93
N THR A 264 -13.67 0.87 4.19
CA THR A 264 -15.04 1.29 4.52
C THR A 264 -15.35 2.70 4.01
N LEU A 265 -14.46 3.68 4.26
CA LEU A 265 -14.66 5.06 3.81
C LEU A 265 -14.48 5.18 2.30
N THR A 266 -13.51 4.49 1.71
CA THR A 266 -13.27 4.49 0.25
C THR A 266 -14.46 3.94 -0.53
N HIS A 267 -15.08 2.85 -0.07
CA HIS A 267 -16.18 2.19 -0.79
C HIS A 267 -17.59 2.58 -0.30
N ALA A 268 -17.71 3.48 0.69
CA ALA A 268 -19.01 3.97 1.14
C ALA A 268 -19.81 4.59 -0.01
N LYS A 269 -21.07 4.13 -0.16
CA LYS A 269 -22.01 4.57 -1.20
C LYS A 269 -22.83 5.81 -0.83
N HIS A 270 -22.78 6.24 0.43
CA HIS A 270 -23.45 7.45 0.93
C HIS A 270 -24.95 7.52 0.57
N GLY A 271 -25.65 6.38 0.60
CA GLY A 271 -27.07 6.32 0.25
C GLY A 271 -27.42 6.83 -1.15
N GLY A 272 -26.47 6.88 -2.09
CA GLY A 272 -26.67 7.44 -3.43
C GLY A 272 -26.68 8.98 -3.49
N LYS A 273 -26.33 9.67 -2.39
CA LYS A 273 -26.31 11.14 -2.30
C LYS A 273 -25.28 11.82 -3.22
N TYR A 274 -24.23 11.10 -3.59
CA TYR A 274 -23.17 11.56 -4.48
C TYR A 274 -22.96 10.52 -5.57
N LYS A 275 -22.59 10.98 -6.77
CA LYS A 275 -21.96 10.12 -7.76
C LYS A 275 -20.52 9.88 -7.30
N ILE A 276 -20.22 8.64 -6.93
CA ILE A 276 -18.91 8.23 -6.43
C ILE A 276 -18.06 7.68 -7.56
N THR A 277 -16.85 8.20 -7.67
CA THR A 277 -15.77 7.67 -8.53
C THR A 277 -14.61 7.26 -7.64
N VAL A 278 -14.16 6.01 -7.73
CA VAL A 278 -13.07 5.48 -6.88
C VAL A 278 -11.78 5.45 -7.68
N LEU A 279 -10.66 5.90 -7.09
CA LEU A 279 -9.34 5.70 -7.69
C LEU A 279 -8.78 4.35 -7.25
N HIS A 280 -8.50 4.22 -5.95
CA HIS A 280 -8.03 2.99 -5.30
C HIS A 280 -8.28 3.07 -3.80
N ASP A 281 -8.18 1.95 -3.10
CA ASP A 281 -8.21 1.82 -1.64
C ASP A 281 -6.86 1.45 -0.98
N ASP A 282 -5.81 1.19 -1.75
CA ASP A 282 -4.52 0.67 -1.25
C ASP A 282 -3.33 1.45 -1.80
N ALA A 283 -3.19 1.59 -3.13
CA ALA A 283 -1.98 2.17 -3.73
C ALA A 283 -2.28 3.19 -4.84
N PHE A 284 -1.90 4.45 -4.58
CA PHE A 284 -1.98 5.54 -5.54
C PHE A 284 -0.86 6.56 -5.28
N ILE A 285 -0.77 7.55 -6.15
CA ILE A 285 0.13 8.69 -6.04
C ILE A 285 -0.61 10.00 -6.33
N ILE A 286 -0.15 11.11 -5.74
CA ILE A 286 -0.68 12.47 -5.97
C ILE A 286 0.41 13.32 -6.61
N SER A 287 0.12 13.95 -7.74
CA SER A 287 1.02 14.88 -8.41
C SER A 287 1.18 16.16 -7.60
N LEU A 288 2.40 16.58 -7.29
CA LEU A 288 2.62 17.89 -6.65
C LEU A 288 2.44 19.06 -7.62
N LYS A 289 2.41 18.78 -8.94
CA LYS A 289 2.26 19.80 -9.98
C LYS A 289 0.82 20.33 -10.06
N ASP A 290 -0.14 19.43 -10.16
CA ASP A 290 -1.55 19.75 -10.44
C ASP A 290 -2.53 19.09 -9.47
N LEU A 291 -2.03 18.38 -8.46
CA LEU A 291 -2.81 17.71 -7.42
C LEU A 291 -3.73 16.59 -7.94
N SER A 292 -3.56 16.19 -9.21
CA SER A 292 -4.23 15.02 -9.78
C SER A 292 -3.68 13.73 -9.15
N SER A 293 -4.43 12.63 -9.27
CA SER A 293 -4.08 11.36 -8.62
C SER A 293 -4.14 10.18 -9.58
N ILE A 294 -3.19 9.26 -9.46
CA ILE A 294 -3.02 8.08 -10.34
C ILE A 294 -2.98 6.80 -9.51
N ALA A 295 -3.77 5.80 -9.90
CA ALA A 295 -3.74 4.48 -9.30
C ALA A 295 -2.46 3.74 -9.73
N LEU A 296 -1.84 3.00 -8.81
CA LEU A 296 -0.62 2.23 -9.12
C LEU A 296 -0.90 0.79 -9.57
N GLU A 297 -2.06 0.25 -9.22
CA GLU A 297 -2.48 -1.10 -9.57
C GLU A 297 -3.99 -1.15 -9.91
N PRO A 298 -4.43 -2.08 -10.77
CA PRO A 298 -5.84 -2.16 -11.18
C PRO A 298 -6.72 -2.92 -10.19
N SER A 299 -6.18 -3.94 -9.53
CA SER A 299 -6.97 -4.91 -8.74
C SER A 299 -6.97 -4.60 -7.25
N TYR A 300 -7.75 -5.38 -6.49
CA TYR A 300 -7.83 -5.28 -5.03
C TYR A 300 -7.30 -6.56 -4.39
N PHE A 301 -6.54 -6.45 -3.29
CA PHE A 301 -6.00 -7.59 -2.55
C PHE A 301 -6.65 -7.71 -1.17
N ASP A 302 -7.83 -8.31 -1.17
CA ASP A 302 -8.73 -8.32 -0.02
C ASP A 302 -8.37 -9.42 0.97
N LYS A 303 -8.68 -9.20 2.25
CA LYS A 303 -8.71 -10.28 3.24
C LYS A 303 -10.08 -10.94 3.24
N THR A 304 -10.07 -12.26 3.36
CA THR A 304 -11.28 -13.09 3.24
C THR A 304 -12.06 -13.22 4.55
N ALA A 305 -11.51 -12.71 5.65
CA ALA A 305 -12.14 -12.71 6.98
C ALA A 305 -13.55 -12.10 7.00
N ASP A 306 -13.81 -11.08 6.17
CA ASP A 306 -15.07 -10.32 6.19
C ASP A 306 -16.08 -10.77 5.10
N TYR A 307 -15.80 -11.86 4.37
CA TYR A 307 -16.61 -12.32 3.23
C TYR A 307 -17.00 -13.79 3.38
N PRO A 308 -18.24 -14.10 3.81
CA PRO A 308 -18.78 -15.45 3.75
C PRO A 308 -18.78 -16.02 2.32
N SER A 309 -18.78 -17.35 2.19
CA SER A 309 -18.72 -18.00 0.87
C SER A 309 -19.91 -17.67 -0.05
N ASP A 310 -21.07 -17.28 0.50
CA ASP A 310 -22.27 -16.86 -0.24
C ASP A 310 -22.32 -15.35 -0.53
N SER A 311 -21.27 -14.60 -0.18
CA SER A 311 -21.19 -13.16 -0.47
C SER A 311 -21.25 -12.89 -1.98
N LEU A 312 -22.10 -11.94 -2.37
CA LEU A 312 -22.21 -11.50 -3.77
C LEU A 312 -20.90 -10.91 -4.32
N ASP A 313 -20.03 -10.39 -3.44
CA ASP A 313 -18.73 -9.85 -3.82
C ASP A 313 -17.76 -10.95 -4.31
N ASN A 314 -18.00 -12.22 -3.92
CA ASN A 314 -17.19 -13.36 -4.36
C ASN A 314 -17.24 -13.57 -5.88
N LYS A 315 -18.29 -13.04 -6.54
CA LYS A 315 -18.43 -13.00 -8.01
C LYS A 315 -17.22 -12.37 -8.71
N TYR A 316 -16.53 -11.44 -8.06
CA TYR A 316 -15.45 -10.68 -8.66
C TYR A 316 -14.05 -11.21 -8.31
N LEU A 317 -13.94 -12.35 -7.63
CA LEU A 317 -12.63 -12.93 -7.29
C LEU A 317 -11.96 -13.53 -8.53
N LEU A 318 -10.64 -13.39 -8.58
CA LEU A 318 -9.78 -13.88 -9.67
C LEU A 318 -8.94 -15.07 -9.24
N THR A 319 -8.50 -15.06 -7.98
CA THR A 319 -7.65 -16.07 -7.35
C THR A 319 -7.77 -15.94 -5.83
N ILE A 320 -7.56 -17.04 -5.12
CA ILE A 320 -7.67 -17.15 -3.67
C ILE A 320 -6.40 -17.78 -3.12
N GLN A 321 -5.90 -17.24 -2.03
CA GLN A 321 -4.73 -17.72 -1.33
C GLN A 321 -5.04 -17.99 0.14
N ASN A 322 -4.57 -19.11 0.67
CA ASN A 322 -4.65 -19.44 2.10
C ASN A 322 -6.09 -19.54 2.64
N CYS A 323 -6.97 -20.21 1.89
CA CYS A 323 -8.35 -20.51 2.28
C CYS A 323 -8.63 -22.02 2.19
N GLY A 324 -9.69 -22.48 2.84
CA GLY A 324 -10.14 -23.88 2.69
C GLY A 324 -10.92 -24.08 1.40
N ALA A 325 -11.23 -25.34 1.06
CA ALA A 325 -12.21 -25.67 0.03
C ALA A 325 -13.04 -26.88 0.48
N THR A 326 -14.30 -26.94 0.09
CA THR A 326 -15.23 -28.04 0.36
C THR A 326 -16.15 -28.28 -0.83
N LYS A 327 -16.97 -29.33 -0.77
CA LYS A 327 -18.04 -29.56 -1.74
C LYS A 327 -19.35 -28.97 -1.22
N ASP A 328 -20.08 -28.25 -2.08
CA ASP A 328 -21.45 -27.82 -1.80
C ASP A 328 -22.45 -29.00 -1.93
N SER A 329 -23.74 -28.72 -1.72
CA SER A 329 -24.82 -29.71 -1.86
C SER A 329 -24.98 -30.29 -3.27
N ASN A 330 -24.40 -29.64 -4.29
CA ASN A 330 -24.38 -30.11 -5.67
C ASN A 330 -23.06 -30.82 -6.03
N GLY A 331 -22.17 -31.03 -5.06
CA GLY A 331 -20.86 -31.64 -5.25
C GLY A 331 -19.79 -30.71 -5.85
N LYS A 332 -20.08 -29.41 -6.00
CA LYS A 332 -19.16 -28.41 -6.55
C LYS A 332 -18.11 -27.99 -5.52
N ILE A 333 -16.86 -27.89 -5.93
CA ILE A 333 -15.74 -27.43 -5.12
C ILE A 333 -15.84 -25.91 -4.94
N VAL A 334 -16.13 -25.48 -3.73
CA VAL A 334 -16.25 -24.07 -3.34
C VAL A 334 -15.26 -23.71 -2.23
N PRO A 335 -14.69 -22.50 -2.23
CA PRO A 335 -13.85 -22.00 -1.15
C PRO A 335 -14.59 -21.92 0.19
N ILE A 336 -13.88 -22.24 1.27
CA ILE A 336 -14.26 -21.91 2.65
C ILE A 336 -13.53 -20.61 3.00
N MET A 337 -14.29 -19.54 3.20
CA MET A 337 -13.80 -18.19 3.46
C MET A 337 -13.68 -17.92 4.97
N GLU A 338 -13.76 -16.64 5.39
CA GLU A 338 -13.84 -16.22 6.80
C GLU A 338 -12.63 -16.67 7.66
N ASP A 339 -11.47 -16.84 7.01
CA ASP A 339 -10.20 -17.19 7.66
C ASP A 339 -10.25 -18.47 8.52
N ILE A 340 -11.15 -19.41 8.19
CA ILE A 340 -11.31 -20.68 8.93
C ILE A 340 -10.04 -21.54 8.87
N ARG A 341 -9.38 -21.63 7.69
CA ARG A 341 -8.14 -22.44 7.52
C ARG A 341 -6.97 -21.86 8.33
N ASN A 342 -6.76 -20.56 8.21
CA ASN A 342 -5.70 -19.82 8.87
C ASN A 342 -6.08 -18.34 8.94
N GLY A 343 -5.50 -17.62 9.89
CA GLY A 343 -5.57 -16.15 9.86
C GLY A 343 -4.89 -15.61 8.62
N ASN A 344 -5.50 -14.59 7.99
CA ASN A 344 -5.01 -13.88 6.81
C ASN A 344 -5.18 -14.61 5.47
N GLY A 345 -6.34 -15.24 5.24
CA GLY A 345 -6.74 -15.63 3.89
C GLY A 345 -6.90 -14.42 2.98
N ARG A 346 -6.62 -14.58 1.69
CA ARG A 346 -6.55 -13.49 0.72
C ARG A 346 -7.20 -13.85 -0.60
N ALA A 347 -7.69 -12.84 -1.30
CA ALA A 347 -8.13 -12.99 -2.67
C ALA A 347 -7.75 -11.76 -3.50
N ILE A 348 -7.39 -11.97 -4.76
CA ILE A 348 -7.35 -10.86 -5.73
C ILE A 348 -8.76 -10.70 -6.28
N LYS A 349 -9.30 -9.50 -6.12
CA LYS A 349 -10.62 -9.11 -6.61
C LYS A 349 -10.48 -8.17 -7.79
N SER A 350 -11.28 -8.42 -8.81
CA SER A 350 -11.29 -7.70 -10.07
C SER A 350 -11.61 -6.21 -9.89
N ARG A 351 -10.99 -5.39 -10.74
CA ARG A 351 -11.36 -3.97 -10.90
C ARG A 351 -12.86 -3.79 -11.21
N LEU A 352 -13.50 -4.78 -11.83
CA LEU A 352 -14.92 -4.78 -12.18
C LEU A 352 -15.86 -4.78 -10.97
N TRP A 353 -15.36 -5.08 -9.77
CA TRP A 353 -16.14 -4.95 -8.53
C TRP A 353 -16.55 -3.50 -8.24
N SER A 354 -15.72 -2.54 -8.63
CA SER A 354 -16.00 -1.12 -8.53
C SER A 354 -16.24 -0.54 -9.92
N PRO A 355 -17.50 -0.55 -10.44
CA PRO A 355 -17.78 -0.16 -11.82
C PRO A 355 -17.46 1.31 -12.12
N ASN A 356 -17.41 2.16 -11.09
CA ASN A 356 -17.04 3.58 -11.19
C ASN A 356 -15.57 3.83 -10.85
N ARG A 357 -14.71 2.80 -10.93
CA ARG A 357 -13.27 2.97 -10.78
C ARG A 357 -12.70 3.68 -12.00
N VAL A 358 -11.75 4.58 -11.74
CA VAL A 358 -10.90 5.19 -12.76
C VAL A 358 -9.43 4.98 -12.41
N ASP A 359 -8.57 5.08 -13.42
CA ASP A 359 -7.13 4.90 -13.28
C ASP A 359 -6.40 6.23 -12.94
N LYS A 360 -7.05 7.35 -13.26
CA LYS A 360 -6.65 8.72 -12.91
C LYS A 360 -7.87 9.54 -12.48
N ILE A 361 -7.69 10.41 -11.49
CA ILE A 361 -8.59 11.52 -11.20
C ILE A 361 -7.84 12.80 -11.54
N ASP A 362 -8.30 13.50 -12.58
CA ASP A 362 -7.71 14.75 -13.06
C ASP A 362 -7.97 15.92 -12.11
N GLU A 363 -9.10 15.89 -11.40
CA GLU A 363 -9.44 16.95 -10.46
C GLU A 363 -8.46 16.99 -9.27
N PRO A 364 -8.00 18.20 -8.87
CA PRO A 364 -7.16 18.39 -7.69
C PRO A 364 -7.74 17.73 -6.43
N ILE A 365 -6.90 17.06 -5.64
CA ILE A 365 -7.28 16.60 -4.31
C ILE A 365 -7.74 17.78 -3.44
N ASN A 366 -8.87 17.63 -2.76
CA ASN A 366 -9.42 18.67 -1.88
C ASN A 366 -9.09 18.43 -0.40
N ALA A 367 -9.04 17.17 0.04
CA ALA A 367 -8.81 16.88 1.45
C ALA A 367 -8.06 15.57 1.70
N VAL A 368 -7.27 15.58 2.76
CA VAL A 368 -6.62 14.41 3.36
C VAL A 368 -7.23 14.16 4.74
N PHE A 369 -7.61 12.90 4.98
CA PHE A 369 -8.12 12.41 6.25
C PHE A 369 -7.13 11.41 6.86
N TRP A 370 -6.49 11.80 7.96
CA TRP A 370 -5.71 10.91 8.80
C TRP A 370 -6.65 10.08 9.69
N LEU A 371 -6.74 8.78 9.46
CA LEU A 371 -7.53 7.88 10.28
C LEU A 371 -6.71 7.43 11.48
N MET A 372 -7.06 7.94 12.66
CA MET A 372 -6.35 7.63 13.90
C MET A 372 -7.26 6.86 14.86
N LYS A 373 -6.63 6.14 15.79
CA LYS A 373 -7.30 5.57 16.97
C LYS A 373 -6.58 6.07 18.21
N ASP A 374 -7.04 7.22 18.69
CA ASP A 374 -6.52 7.86 19.90
C ASP A 374 -7.69 8.33 20.77
N PRO A 375 -7.91 7.75 21.97
CA PRO A 375 -9.00 8.10 22.86
C PRO A 375 -9.09 9.59 23.22
N VAL A 376 -8.00 10.34 23.14
CA VAL A 376 -8.04 11.77 23.52
C VAL A 376 -8.52 12.67 22.39
N LEU A 377 -8.57 12.18 21.14
CA LEU A 377 -8.98 12.98 19.99
C LEU A 377 -10.50 12.89 19.78
N PRO A 378 -11.21 14.00 19.56
CA PRO A 378 -12.64 13.96 19.21
C PRO A 378 -12.86 13.25 17.86
N PRO A 379 -14.11 12.93 17.48
CA PRO A 379 -14.42 12.20 16.24
C PRO A 379 -13.82 12.80 14.97
N ILE A 380 -13.74 14.13 14.90
CA ILE A 380 -13.06 14.83 13.81
C ILE A 380 -12.33 16.08 14.31
N LEU A 381 -11.15 16.32 13.75
CA LEU A 381 -10.40 17.57 13.88
C LEU A 381 -10.13 18.16 12.50
N LYS A 382 -10.16 19.49 12.42
CA LYS A 382 -9.60 20.29 11.31
C LYS A 382 -8.24 20.82 11.73
N VAL A 383 -7.23 20.63 10.89
CA VAL A 383 -5.87 21.13 11.08
C VAL A 383 -5.59 22.17 10.00
N GLU A 384 -5.26 23.40 10.40
CA GLU A 384 -5.12 24.53 9.47
C GLU A 384 -3.65 24.88 9.17
N ASP A 385 -2.73 24.49 10.05
CA ASP A 385 -1.29 24.71 9.84
C ASP A 385 -0.69 23.56 9.01
N PRO A 386 -0.10 23.82 7.83
CA PRO A 386 0.50 22.80 6.97
C PRO A 386 1.60 21.97 7.65
N ILE A 387 2.40 22.60 8.52
CA ILE A 387 3.47 21.93 9.25
C ILE A 387 2.85 20.95 10.24
N LEU A 388 1.95 21.39 11.11
CA LEU A 388 1.24 20.53 12.05
C LEU A 388 0.44 19.43 11.36
N ALA A 389 -0.21 19.72 10.23
CA ALA A 389 -0.95 18.75 9.43
C ALA A 389 -0.04 17.61 8.94
N SER A 390 1.15 17.95 8.43
CA SER A 390 2.16 16.97 8.02
C SER A 390 2.75 16.22 9.21
N THR A 391 3.07 16.93 10.32
CA THR A 391 3.56 16.32 11.57
C THR A 391 2.59 15.29 12.15
N LEU A 392 1.28 15.56 12.09
CA LEU A 392 0.25 14.62 12.54
C LEU A 392 0.11 13.43 11.60
N GLY A 393 0.40 13.58 10.31
CA GLY A 393 0.61 12.47 9.37
C GLY A 393 1.83 11.62 9.75
N ALA A 394 2.98 12.24 10.03
CA ALA A 394 4.20 11.55 10.47
C ALA A 394 4.02 10.80 11.81
N THR A 395 3.08 11.25 12.63
CA THR A 395 2.75 10.66 13.94
C THR A 395 1.37 10.01 13.93
N LEU A 396 0.90 9.56 12.76
CA LEU A 396 -0.38 8.88 12.62
C LEU A 396 -0.42 7.68 13.58
N THR A 397 -1.45 7.68 14.42
CA THR A 397 -1.50 6.80 15.57
C THR A 397 -2.63 5.78 15.48
N THR A 398 -2.33 4.54 15.82
CA THR A 398 -3.32 3.48 16.07
C THR A 398 -3.13 2.85 17.45
N LYS A 399 -4.07 1.99 17.84
CA LYS A 399 -3.83 0.95 18.84
C LYS A 399 -3.44 -0.36 18.16
N ARG A 400 -2.62 -1.18 18.83
CA ARG A 400 -2.31 -2.54 18.36
C ARG A 400 -3.59 -3.36 18.26
N THR A 401 -3.74 -4.08 17.15
CA THR A 401 -4.80 -5.08 16.97
C THR A 401 -4.25 -6.47 17.29
N SER A 402 -5.11 -7.44 17.59
CA SER A 402 -4.79 -8.84 17.90
C SER A 402 -3.99 -9.63 16.83
N ALA A 403 -3.57 -8.98 15.73
CA ALA A 403 -2.86 -9.58 14.60
C ALA A 403 -1.33 -9.65 14.76
N GLU A 404 -0.75 -9.01 15.79
CA GLU A 404 0.68 -9.07 16.08
C GLU A 404 0.92 -10.02 17.26
N LYS A 405 1.70 -11.09 17.06
CA LYS A 405 2.15 -11.96 18.17
C LYS A 405 2.98 -11.12 19.14
N LEU A 406 2.55 -11.07 20.40
CA LEU A 406 3.21 -10.30 21.46
C LEU A 406 4.39 -11.09 22.06
N ASP A 407 5.46 -10.38 22.38
CA ASP A 407 6.31 -10.72 23.52
C ASP A 407 5.59 -10.33 24.83
N SER A 408 5.79 -11.11 25.89
CA SER A 408 5.04 -11.06 27.16
C SER A 408 5.15 -9.76 27.98
N ASN A 409 5.94 -8.76 27.55
CA ASN A 409 6.29 -7.56 28.33
C ASN A 409 5.78 -6.22 27.75
N VAL A 410 4.87 -6.22 26.76
CA VAL A 410 4.44 -4.97 26.08
C VAL A 410 3.00 -4.60 26.42
N ASP A 411 2.76 -3.34 26.83
CA ASP A 411 1.44 -2.78 27.11
C ASP A 411 0.52 -2.85 25.87
N PRO A 412 -0.59 -3.62 25.89
CA PRO A 412 -1.51 -3.74 24.78
C PRO A 412 -2.27 -2.43 24.45
N ASN A 413 -2.25 -1.43 25.36
CA ASN A 413 -2.87 -0.12 25.15
C ASN A 413 -1.92 0.95 24.60
N ALA A 414 -0.64 0.63 24.39
CA ALA A 414 0.33 1.58 23.88
C ALA A 414 -0.05 2.11 22.48
N LEU A 415 0.13 3.41 22.28
CA LEU A 415 0.00 4.04 20.97
C LEU A 415 1.09 3.49 20.05
N VAL A 416 0.71 3.09 18.85
CA VAL A 416 1.63 2.73 17.77
C VAL A 416 1.60 3.80 16.71
N PHE A 417 2.78 4.28 16.34
CA PHE A 417 2.97 5.29 15.31
C PHE A 417 3.37 4.63 14.01
N GLU A 418 2.58 4.86 12.97
CA GLU A 418 2.89 4.44 11.61
C GLU A 418 2.83 5.67 10.69
N PRO A 419 3.97 6.32 10.42
CA PRO A 419 4.01 7.54 9.64
C PRO A 419 3.28 7.40 8.30
N TYR A 420 2.35 8.32 8.04
CA TYR A 420 1.53 8.39 6.81
C TYR A 420 0.78 7.10 6.47
N ALA A 421 0.61 6.20 7.44
CA ALA A 421 0.14 4.84 7.26
C ALA A 421 0.92 4.04 6.19
N ASN A 422 2.19 4.37 5.92
CA ASN A 422 2.99 3.74 4.88
C ASN A 422 4.25 3.03 5.43
N PRO A 423 4.13 1.81 5.98
CA PRO A 423 5.27 1.03 6.46
C PRO A 423 6.18 0.52 5.32
N PHE A 424 5.75 0.69 4.07
CA PHE A 424 6.42 0.16 2.89
C PHE A 424 7.40 1.15 2.26
N ARG A 425 7.60 2.33 2.86
CA ARG A 425 8.57 3.31 2.38
C ARG A 425 10.00 2.74 2.29
N THR A 426 10.72 3.18 1.27
CA THR A 426 12.14 2.86 0.99
C THR A 426 13.04 4.08 0.79
N TYR A 427 12.47 5.27 0.92
CA TYR A 427 13.17 6.57 0.91
C TYR A 427 13.06 7.21 2.30
N PRO A 428 13.76 8.29 2.66
CA PRO A 428 13.69 8.91 4.00
C PRO A 428 12.30 9.42 4.41
N LEU A 429 11.98 9.40 5.72
CA LEU A 429 10.69 9.90 6.23
C LEU A 429 10.47 11.41 5.99
N SER A 430 11.56 12.18 5.91
CA SER A 430 11.53 13.61 5.61
C SER A 430 10.87 13.93 4.28
N ASP A 431 10.94 13.03 3.31
CA ASP A 431 10.40 13.25 1.97
C ASP A 431 8.88 13.27 2.01
N ASP A 432 8.26 12.29 2.66
CA ASP A 432 6.81 12.28 2.88
C ASP A 432 6.38 13.54 3.63
N PHE A 433 7.13 13.93 4.66
CA PHE A 433 6.83 15.14 5.44
C PHE A 433 6.83 16.41 4.58
N ASN A 434 7.87 16.62 3.79
CA ASN A 434 7.97 17.80 2.94
C ASN A 434 6.87 17.84 1.89
N LYS A 435 6.50 16.68 1.34
CA LYS A 435 5.50 16.58 0.28
C LYS A 435 4.08 16.72 0.77
N PHE A 436 3.72 16.09 1.89
CA PHE A 436 2.42 16.33 2.51
C PHE A 436 2.29 17.77 2.99
N LYS A 437 3.36 18.36 3.54
CA LYS A 437 3.39 19.79 3.86
C LYS A 437 3.13 20.64 2.62
N GLU A 438 3.76 20.34 1.49
CA GLU A 438 3.53 21.05 0.23
C GLU A 438 2.08 20.92 -0.26
N LEU A 439 1.46 19.74 -0.15
CA LEU A 439 0.03 19.57 -0.45
C LEU A 439 -0.83 20.52 0.41
N PHE A 440 -0.59 20.56 1.71
CA PHE A 440 -1.34 21.42 2.62
C PHE A 440 -1.09 22.92 2.39
N GLN A 441 0.09 23.30 1.89
CA GLN A 441 0.38 24.66 1.45
C GLN A 441 -0.35 25.05 0.16
N LYS A 442 -0.80 24.08 -0.65
CA LYS A 442 -1.61 24.26 -1.86
C LYS A 442 -3.11 24.11 -1.60
N ASP A 443 -3.57 24.55 -0.43
CA ASP A 443 -4.97 24.58 0.00
C ASP A 443 -5.68 23.21 0.09
N VAL A 444 -4.93 22.10 0.13
CA VAL A 444 -5.50 20.78 0.46
C VAL A 444 -5.88 20.79 1.95
N MET A 445 -7.14 20.50 2.26
CA MET A 445 -7.64 20.51 3.64
C MET A 445 -7.13 19.28 4.42
N CYS A 446 -6.70 19.49 5.65
CA CYS A 446 -6.29 18.39 6.54
C CYS A 446 -7.33 18.14 7.64
N TYR A 447 -7.72 16.87 7.78
CA TYR A 447 -8.58 16.40 8.86
C TYR A 447 -8.00 15.18 9.54
N ILE A 448 -8.33 15.00 10.83
CA ILE A 448 -8.11 13.75 11.55
C ILE A 448 -9.47 13.16 11.87
N LEU A 449 -9.68 11.89 11.53
CA LEU A 449 -10.86 11.12 11.93
C LEU A 449 -10.47 10.11 13.00
N ASN A 450 -11.04 10.24 14.20
CA ASN A 450 -10.90 9.22 15.23
C ASN A 450 -11.91 8.10 14.99
N THR A 451 -11.44 6.96 14.51
CA THR A 451 -12.27 5.79 14.19
C THR A 451 -12.33 4.78 15.35
N GLY A 452 -11.68 5.11 16.47
CA GLY A 452 -11.59 4.32 17.67
C GLY A 452 -12.69 4.66 18.66
N TYR A 453 -12.27 5.19 19.81
CA TYR A 453 -13.09 5.65 20.91
C TYR A 453 -12.70 7.09 21.18
N PHE A 454 -13.63 7.90 21.67
CA PHE A 454 -13.32 9.16 22.33
C PHE A 454 -13.57 8.97 23.83
N LEU A 455 -12.52 9.05 24.62
CA LEU A 455 -12.47 8.60 26.01
C LEU A 455 -12.96 7.15 26.10
N ASN A 456 -14.08 6.91 26.79
CA ASN A 456 -14.73 5.61 26.92
C ASN A 456 -15.86 5.38 25.90
N LYS A 457 -16.20 6.37 25.06
CA LYS A 457 -17.32 6.29 24.13
C LYS A 457 -16.85 5.85 22.73
N LYS A 458 -17.43 4.77 22.21
CA LYS A 458 -17.14 4.31 20.84
C LYS A 458 -17.56 5.37 19.83
N VAL A 459 -16.70 5.68 18.86
CA VAL A 459 -17.09 6.49 17.69
C VAL A 459 -17.76 5.56 16.67
N PRO A 460 -19.05 5.71 16.36
CA PRO A 460 -19.73 4.85 15.39
C PRO A 460 -19.22 5.07 13.96
N LYS A 461 -19.29 4.02 13.15
CA LYS A 461 -18.94 4.07 11.72
C LYS A 461 -19.84 5.06 10.98
N GLU A 462 -21.12 5.06 11.29
CA GLU A 462 -22.16 5.89 10.68
C GLU A 462 -21.90 7.37 10.97
N LEU A 463 -21.47 7.69 12.20
CA LEU A 463 -21.04 9.04 12.55
C LEU A 463 -19.82 9.46 11.73
N THR A 464 -18.81 8.60 11.60
CA THR A 464 -17.61 8.88 10.81
C THR A 464 -17.96 9.17 9.34
N ILE A 465 -18.83 8.36 8.73
CA ILE A 465 -19.33 8.57 7.36
C ILE A 465 -20.08 9.90 7.27
N SER A 466 -20.98 10.20 8.21
CA SER A 466 -21.72 11.45 8.25
C SER A 466 -20.80 12.68 8.38
N LEU A 467 -19.69 12.58 9.12
CA LEU A 467 -18.75 13.69 9.27
C LEU A 467 -18.03 14.01 7.95
N VAL A 468 -17.64 13.01 7.18
CA VAL A 468 -17.11 13.21 5.83
C VAL A 468 -18.13 13.93 4.94
N GLU A 469 -19.41 13.53 5.00
CA GLU A 469 -20.47 14.23 4.26
C GLU A 469 -20.65 15.68 4.71
N LYS A 470 -20.61 15.95 6.02
CA LYS A 470 -20.72 17.31 6.55
C LYS A 470 -19.51 18.17 6.16
N VAL A 471 -18.31 17.60 6.04
CA VAL A 471 -17.14 18.31 5.47
C VAL A 471 -17.42 18.71 4.03
N ILE A 472 -17.85 17.76 3.19
CA ILE A 472 -18.12 17.99 1.76
C ILE A 472 -19.19 19.08 1.59
N GLU A 473 -20.25 19.03 2.40
CA GLU A 473 -21.35 20.00 2.34
C GLU A 473 -21.06 21.31 3.10
N LYS A 474 -19.89 21.47 3.72
CA LYS A 474 -19.51 22.62 4.56
C LYS A 474 -20.51 22.90 5.69
N LYS A 475 -21.04 21.83 6.31
CA LYS A 475 -22.05 21.87 7.38
C LYS A 475 -21.53 21.55 8.78
N ILE A 476 -20.21 21.51 8.96
CA ILE A 476 -19.63 21.33 10.30
C ILE A 476 -19.59 22.68 11.02
N GLU A 477 -20.20 22.73 12.21
CA GLU A 477 -19.97 23.80 13.18
C GLU A 477 -18.63 23.53 13.88
N TRP A 478 -17.59 24.25 13.44
CA TRP A 478 -16.24 24.16 13.99
C TRP A 478 -16.11 25.02 15.25
N VAL A 479 -15.57 24.43 16.31
CA VAL A 479 -15.19 25.13 17.53
C VAL A 479 -13.67 25.13 17.62
N GLN A 480 -13.08 26.33 17.72
CA GLN A 480 -11.64 26.47 17.93
C GLN A 480 -11.25 25.77 19.23
N TRP A 481 -10.28 24.85 19.14
CA TRP A 481 -9.77 24.11 20.28
C TRP A 481 -8.47 24.69 20.80
N PHE A 482 -7.48 24.80 19.91
CA PHE A 482 -6.17 25.41 20.10
C PHE A 482 -5.81 26.14 18.82
N LYS A 483 -4.73 26.93 18.80
CA LYS A 483 -4.29 27.60 17.57
C LYS A 483 -4.16 26.59 16.42
N ASN A 484 -4.80 26.87 15.29
CA ASN A 484 -4.82 26.05 14.07
C ASN A 484 -5.45 24.64 14.21
N LEU A 485 -6.18 24.37 15.30
CA LEU A 485 -6.92 23.14 15.54
C LEU A 485 -8.36 23.42 15.97
N SER A 486 -9.31 22.83 15.25
CA SER A 486 -10.73 22.92 15.58
C SER A 486 -11.38 21.53 15.64
N TYR A 487 -12.36 21.36 16.52
CA TYR A 487 -13.21 20.15 16.57
C TYR A 487 -14.63 20.46 16.11
N ALA A 488 -15.37 19.42 15.70
CA ALA A 488 -16.79 19.55 15.37
C ALA A 488 -17.65 19.48 16.63
N LYS A 489 -18.60 20.42 16.80
CA LYS A 489 -19.58 20.36 17.88
C LYS A 489 -20.56 19.19 17.68
N ILE A 490 -20.37 18.12 18.45
CA ILE A 490 -21.16 16.89 18.36
C ILE A 490 -21.55 16.46 19.77
N ASP A 491 -22.85 16.25 19.99
CA ASP A 491 -23.37 15.89 21.31
C ASP A 491 -22.74 14.60 21.85
N GLY A 492 -22.27 14.70 23.10
CA GLY A 492 -21.56 13.64 23.79
C GLY A 492 -20.19 13.28 23.19
N PHE A 493 -19.59 14.16 22.37
CA PHE A 493 -18.22 14.06 21.88
C PHE A 493 -17.45 15.40 21.98
N ILE A 494 -17.96 16.33 22.81
CA ILE A 494 -17.30 17.60 23.08
C ILE A 494 -16.10 17.35 24.01
N PRO A 495 -14.89 17.82 23.65
CA PRO A 495 -13.72 17.81 24.55
C PRO A 495 -14.04 18.44 25.92
N PRO A 496 -13.84 17.70 27.03
CA PRO A 496 -13.95 18.28 28.36
C PRO A 496 -12.96 19.43 28.55
N LYS A 497 -13.30 20.37 29.44
CA LYS A 497 -12.41 21.50 29.80
C LYS A 497 -11.74 21.31 31.16
N ASP A 498 -11.67 20.06 31.64
CA ASP A 498 -11.06 19.74 32.93
C ASP A 498 -9.57 19.40 32.80
N GLU A 499 -8.83 19.60 33.89
CA GLU A 499 -7.39 19.35 33.96
C GLU A 499 -7.02 17.89 33.63
N LYS A 500 -7.89 16.94 33.99
CA LYS A 500 -7.65 15.52 33.74
C LYS A 500 -7.61 15.22 32.24
N TYR A 501 -8.54 15.77 31.48
CA TYR A 501 -8.55 15.63 30.03
C TYR A 501 -7.37 16.34 29.37
N THR A 502 -7.06 17.57 29.78
CA THR A 502 -5.89 18.31 29.29
C THR A 502 -4.60 17.54 29.55
N HIS A 503 -4.45 16.92 30.72
CA HIS A 503 -3.32 16.06 31.06
C HIS A 503 -3.21 14.86 30.10
N LEU A 504 -4.30 14.13 29.87
CA LEU A 504 -4.31 12.98 28.94
C LEU A 504 -3.94 13.39 27.51
N LEU A 505 -4.44 14.52 27.03
CA LEU A 505 -4.10 15.07 25.72
C LEU A 505 -2.61 15.41 25.64
N LYS A 506 -2.08 16.09 26.65
CA LYS A 506 -0.66 16.45 26.75
C LYS A 506 0.23 15.22 26.76
N GLU A 507 -0.10 14.18 27.51
CA GLU A 507 0.63 12.91 27.48
C GLU A 507 0.64 12.28 26.08
N SER A 508 -0.51 12.31 25.38
CA SER A 508 -0.61 11.77 24.02
C SER A 508 0.26 12.54 23.02
N LEU A 509 0.32 13.87 23.12
CA LEU A 509 1.21 14.70 22.30
C LEU A 509 2.68 14.55 22.66
N LEU A 510 3.02 14.40 23.95
CA LEU A 510 4.39 14.13 24.41
C LEU A 510 4.90 12.78 23.88
N LYS A 511 4.04 11.76 23.75
CA LYS A 511 4.40 10.49 23.10
C LYS A 511 4.75 10.69 21.62
N ARG A 512 4.00 11.53 20.89
CA ARG A 512 4.30 11.90 19.49
C ARG A 512 5.63 12.65 19.39
N LEU A 513 5.86 13.61 20.28
CA LEU A 513 7.12 14.36 20.36
C LEU A 513 8.31 13.44 20.60
N LYS A 514 8.20 12.52 21.58
CA LYS A 514 9.23 11.50 21.86
C LYS A 514 9.51 10.62 20.62
N PHE A 515 8.48 10.23 19.88
CA PHE A 515 8.65 9.49 18.63
C PHE A 515 9.45 10.28 17.59
N ILE A 516 9.14 11.56 17.38
CA ILE A 516 9.90 12.42 16.46
C ILE A 516 11.37 12.55 16.89
N VAL A 517 11.63 12.75 18.18
CA VAL A 517 12.98 12.85 18.73
C VAL A 517 13.75 11.54 18.54
N LEU A 518 13.11 10.39 18.77
CA LEU A 518 13.72 9.07 18.56
C LEU A 518 14.21 8.87 17.12
N LYS A 519 13.44 9.35 16.13
CA LYS A 519 13.81 9.24 14.71
C LYS A 519 15.08 10.01 14.33
N LYS A 520 15.57 10.93 15.18
CA LYS A 520 16.84 11.63 14.94
C LYS A 520 18.05 10.71 15.03
N SER A 521 17.98 9.63 15.81
CA SER A 521 19.10 8.71 16.06
C SER A 521 18.80 7.27 15.62
N GLU A 522 17.54 6.84 15.64
CA GLU A 522 17.14 5.50 15.19
C GLU A 522 17.57 5.25 13.74
N ASN A 523 18.08 4.05 13.45
CA ASN A 523 18.60 3.64 12.13
C ASN A 523 19.58 4.67 11.53
N GLY A 524 20.47 5.22 12.38
CA GLY A 524 21.45 6.23 11.97
C GLY A 524 20.84 7.58 11.57
N GLY A 525 19.62 7.88 12.00
CA GLY A 525 18.93 9.13 11.69
C GLY A 525 18.34 9.20 10.28
N ARG A 526 18.25 8.08 9.56
CA ARG A 526 17.65 8.02 8.21
C ARG A 526 16.24 8.62 8.15
N ASP A 527 15.47 8.43 9.21
CA ASP A 527 14.07 8.87 9.29
C ASP A 527 13.91 10.17 10.09
N LYS A 528 15.00 10.92 10.29
CA LYS A 528 14.96 12.23 10.94
C LYS A 528 14.01 13.16 10.19
N LEU A 529 13.04 13.72 10.92
CA LEU A 529 12.15 14.75 10.41
C LEU A 529 12.79 16.14 10.50
N PRO A 530 12.34 17.11 9.67
CA PRO A 530 12.72 18.52 9.83
C PRO A 530 12.38 19.06 11.22
N ASN A 531 13.20 19.99 11.73
CA ASN A 531 13.05 20.56 13.08
C ASN A 531 11.68 21.22 13.30
N GLU A 532 11.07 21.79 12.25
CA GLU A 532 9.74 22.40 12.31
C GLU A 532 8.65 21.40 12.73
N ALA A 533 8.82 20.10 12.46
CA ALA A 533 7.88 19.08 12.91
C ALA A 533 7.85 19.00 14.45
N GLU A 534 9.03 18.96 15.08
CA GLU A 534 9.16 18.99 16.54
C GLU A 534 8.62 20.28 17.14
N ILE A 535 9.01 21.43 16.58
CA ILE A 535 8.58 22.76 17.05
C ILE A 535 7.05 22.90 16.97
N SER A 536 6.41 22.38 15.91
CA SER A 536 4.95 22.43 15.76
C SER A 536 4.21 21.71 16.90
N LEU A 537 4.72 20.57 17.37
CA LEU A 537 4.13 19.85 18.51
C LEU A 537 4.45 20.54 19.85
N GLN A 538 5.67 21.06 20.02
CA GLN A 538 6.05 21.81 21.23
C GLN A 538 5.14 23.02 21.44
N ASN A 539 4.98 23.85 20.39
CA ASN A 539 4.10 25.01 20.43
C ASN A 539 2.65 24.63 20.76
N LEU A 540 2.16 23.53 20.18
CA LEU A 540 0.83 23.02 20.47
C LEU A 540 0.70 22.61 21.95
N ILE A 541 1.66 21.87 22.49
CA ILE A 541 1.69 21.45 23.91
C ILE A 541 1.75 22.67 24.85
N GLU A 542 2.58 23.67 24.54
CA GLU A 542 2.71 24.89 25.34
C GLU A 542 1.42 25.70 25.38
N SER A 543 0.69 25.74 24.27
CA SER A 543 -0.62 26.42 24.20
C SER A 543 -1.70 25.81 25.10
N MET A 544 -1.47 24.61 25.64
CA MET A 544 -2.39 23.92 26.55
C MET A 544 -2.19 24.27 28.03
N ASN A 545 -1.14 25.03 28.39
CA ASN A 545 -0.83 25.38 29.78
C ASN A 545 -1.59 26.64 30.27
N ILE A 546 -2.83 26.84 29.83
CA ILE A 546 -3.68 27.98 30.24
C ILE A 546 -4.73 27.52 31.24
#